data_AF-A0A2J4P708-F1
#
_entry.id   AF-A0A2J4P708-F1
#
_cell.length_a   1.000
_cell.length_b   1.000
_cell.length_c   1.000
_cell.angle_alpha   90.00
_cell.angle_beta   90.00
_cell.angle_gamma   90.00
#
_symmetry.space_group_name_H-M   'P 1'
#
loop_
_entity.id
_entity.type
_entity.pdbx_description
1 polymer ?
#
loop_
_entity_poly.entity_id
_entity_poly.type
_entity_poly.pdbx_seq_one_letter_code
_entity_poly.pdbx_strand_id
1 'polypeptide(L)'
;FNTMEDAGALPIEVDVNNLNMGDVIDVYPFKGEVRNHETGELLATFELKTDVLIDEVRAGGRIPLIIGRGLTTKAREALGLPHSDVFRQAKDVAESSRGYSLAQKMVGRACGVAGVRPGAYCEPKMTSVGSQDTTGPMTRDELKDLACLGFSSDLVMQSFCHTAAYPKPVDVTTHHTLPDFIMNRGGVSLRPGDGVIHSWLN
;
A
#
# COMPACT_ATOMS: atom_id res chain seq x y z
N PHE A 1 4.08 8.49 0.54
CA PHE A 1 3.52 8.21 -0.79
C PHE A 1 2.46 7.11 -0.69
N ASN A 2 2.85 5.85 -0.46
CA ASN A 2 1.92 4.71 -0.52
C ASN A 2 0.68 4.82 0.38
N THR A 3 0.84 5.22 1.64
CA THR A 3 -0.31 5.43 2.54
C THR A 3 -1.31 6.46 2.01
N MET A 4 -0.86 7.48 1.28
CA MET A 4 -1.74 8.51 0.70
C MET A 4 -2.53 7.96 -0.49
N GLU A 5 -1.87 7.24 -1.41
CA GLU A 5 -2.56 6.61 -2.56
C GLU A 5 -3.51 5.48 -2.11
N ASP A 6 -3.14 4.70 -1.09
CA ASP A 6 -4.01 3.65 -0.53
C ASP A 6 -5.29 4.24 0.08
N ALA A 7 -5.20 5.45 0.68
CA ALA A 7 -6.32 6.18 1.27
C ALA A 7 -7.11 7.06 0.27
N GLY A 8 -6.78 7.03 -1.02
CA GLY A 8 -7.52 7.75 -2.07
C GLY A 8 -7.07 9.19 -2.32
N ALA A 9 -6.01 9.66 -1.67
CA ALA A 9 -5.39 10.94 -2.00
C ALA A 9 -4.51 10.83 -3.26
N LEU A 10 -4.20 11.97 -3.88
CA LEU A 10 -3.30 12.07 -5.03
C LEU A 10 -1.93 12.64 -4.60
N PRO A 11 -0.94 11.80 -4.23
CA PRO A 11 0.41 12.27 -3.91
C PRO A 11 1.18 12.65 -5.18
N ILE A 12 1.74 13.86 -5.20
CA ILE A 12 2.50 14.41 -6.34
C ILE A 12 3.86 14.90 -5.83
N GLU A 13 4.94 14.45 -6.47
CA GLU A 13 6.29 15.01 -6.28
C GLU A 13 6.47 16.16 -7.27
N VAL A 14 6.64 17.39 -6.76
CA VAL A 14 6.72 18.62 -7.57
C VAL A 14 7.60 19.65 -6.85
N ASP A 15 8.20 20.58 -7.59
CA ASP A 15 8.86 21.75 -6.99
C ASP A 15 7.82 22.63 -6.29
N VAL A 16 8.11 22.99 -5.04
CA VAL A 16 7.20 23.77 -4.19
C VAL A 16 7.76 25.14 -3.81
N ASN A 17 8.89 25.56 -4.39
CA ASN A 17 9.55 26.82 -4.02
C ASN A 17 8.68 28.06 -4.33
N ASN A 18 7.81 27.95 -5.34
CA ASN A 18 6.87 29.00 -5.76
C ASN A 18 5.46 28.82 -5.18
N LEU A 19 5.28 27.96 -4.17
CA LEU A 19 3.99 27.70 -3.54
C LEU A 19 4.03 28.18 -2.08
N ASN A 20 3.35 29.27 -1.79
CA ASN A 20 3.32 29.89 -0.47
C ASN A 20 2.04 29.55 0.30
N MET A 21 2.10 29.73 1.62
CA MET A 21 0.93 29.58 2.48
C MET A 21 -0.15 30.58 2.08
N GLY A 22 -1.34 30.08 1.76
CA GLY A 22 -2.50 30.88 1.38
C GLY A 22 -2.70 31.04 -0.12
N ASP A 23 -1.75 30.59 -0.96
CA ASP A 23 -1.89 30.64 -2.41
C ASP A 23 -3.07 29.77 -2.88
N VAL A 24 -3.87 30.32 -3.80
CA VAL A 24 -4.88 29.55 -4.54
C VAL A 24 -4.27 29.12 -5.86
N ILE A 25 -4.21 27.82 -6.09
CA ILE A 25 -3.56 27.21 -7.25
C ILE A 25 -4.51 26.26 -7.98
N ASP A 26 -4.28 26.12 -9.27
CA ASP A 26 -4.92 25.11 -10.10
C ASP A 26 -3.92 23.99 -10.38
N VAL A 27 -4.31 22.76 -10.07
CA VAL A 27 -3.54 21.55 -10.39
C VAL A 27 -4.25 20.83 -11.53
N TYR A 28 -3.52 20.53 -12.60
CA TYR A 28 -4.05 19.83 -13.78
C TYR A 28 -3.41 18.43 -13.90
N PRO A 29 -3.99 17.37 -13.29
CA PRO A 29 -3.35 16.06 -13.19
C PRO A 29 -2.97 15.44 -14.54
N PHE A 30 -3.81 15.62 -15.56
CA PHE A 30 -3.60 15.08 -16.91
C PHE A 30 -2.62 15.90 -17.75
N LYS A 31 -2.37 17.17 -17.38
CA LYS A 31 -1.40 18.04 -18.06
C LYS A 31 -0.04 18.05 -17.36
N GLY A 32 0.02 17.66 -16.09
CA GLY A 32 1.24 17.73 -15.29
C GLY A 32 1.64 19.16 -14.94
N GLU A 33 0.66 20.04 -14.69
CA GLU A 33 0.91 21.47 -14.45
C GLU A 33 0.30 21.95 -13.14
N VAL A 34 1.02 22.84 -12.45
CA VAL A 34 0.52 23.67 -11.35
C VAL A 34 0.55 25.12 -11.80
N ARG A 35 -0.57 25.81 -11.71
CA ARG A 35 -0.71 27.22 -12.12
C ARG A 35 -1.27 28.08 -11.01
N ASN A 36 -0.90 29.36 -11.00
CA ASN A 36 -1.54 30.34 -10.14
C ASN A 36 -2.98 30.56 -10.62
N HIS A 37 -3.96 30.49 -9.71
CA HIS A 37 -5.37 30.55 -10.06
C HIS A 37 -5.81 31.92 -10.60
N GLU A 38 -5.23 33.01 -10.09
CA GLU A 38 -5.60 34.38 -10.48
C GLU A 38 -4.94 34.80 -11.79
N THR A 39 -3.66 34.46 -11.98
CA THR A 39 -2.87 34.94 -13.13
C THR A 39 -2.77 33.93 -14.28
N GLY A 40 -2.99 32.64 -14.01
CA GLY A 40 -2.75 31.55 -14.96
C GLY A 40 -1.26 31.23 -15.21
N GLU A 41 -0.35 31.89 -14.48
CA GLU A 41 1.10 31.67 -14.58
C GLU A 41 1.45 30.22 -14.23
N LEU A 42 2.36 29.61 -15.01
CA LEU A 42 2.86 28.26 -14.76
C LEU A 42 3.88 28.30 -13.61
N LEU A 43 3.52 27.74 -12.47
CA LEU A 43 4.35 27.75 -11.26
C LEU A 43 5.32 26.56 -11.22
N ALA A 44 4.84 25.38 -11.65
CA ALA A 44 5.63 24.15 -11.70
C ALA A 44 5.03 23.14 -12.68
N THR A 45 5.86 22.19 -13.12
CA THR A 45 5.44 21.01 -13.89
C THR A 45 5.79 19.75 -13.12
N PHE A 46 4.99 18.70 -13.27
CA PHE A 46 5.20 17.40 -12.61
C PHE A 46 4.83 16.24 -13.53
N GLU A 47 5.33 15.05 -13.18
CA GLU A 47 4.92 13.79 -13.78
C GLU A 47 4.31 12.91 -12.70
N LEU A 48 3.16 12.29 -12.98
CA LEU A 48 2.62 11.29 -12.07
C LEU A 48 3.51 10.04 -12.10
N LYS A 49 3.77 9.48 -10.92
CA LYS A 49 4.60 8.26 -10.79
C LYS A 49 4.10 7.10 -11.66
N THR A 50 2.78 7.03 -11.85
CA THR A 50 2.09 6.07 -12.72
C THR A 50 0.73 6.62 -13.12
N ASP A 51 0.27 6.34 -14.34
CA ASP A 51 -1.08 6.72 -14.79
C ASP A 51 -2.18 6.00 -14.00
N VAL A 52 -1.86 4.86 -13.38
CA VAL A 52 -2.80 4.09 -12.56
C VAL A 52 -3.30 4.90 -11.36
N LEU A 53 -2.54 5.90 -10.88
CA LEU A 53 -2.98 6.81 -9.80
C LEU A 53 -4.32 7.48 -10.10
N ILE A 54 -4.64 7.74 -11.37
CA ILE A 54 -5.90 8.34 -11.78
C ILE A 54 -7.08 7.41 -11.47
N ASP A 55 -6.90 6.11 -11.69
CA ASP A 55 -7.92 5.11 -11.36
C ASP A 55 -8.00 4.88 -9.84
N GLU A 56 -6.86 4.96 -9.14
CA GLU A 56 -6.80 4.79 -7.69
C GLU A 56 -7.60 5.87 -6.98
N VAL A 57 -7.40 7.14 -7.34
CA VAL A 57 -8.17 8.27 -6.79
C VAL A 57 -9.65 8.12 -7.09
N ARG A 58 -10.02 7.75 -8.33
CA ARG A 58 -11.42 7.54 -8.71
C ARG A 58 -12.07 6.41 -7.89
N ALA A 59 -11.32 5.36 -7.58
CA ALA A 59 -11.79 4.23 -6.79
C ALA A 59 -11.86 4.53 -5.28
N GLY A 60 -11.44 5.73 -4.85
CA GLY A 60 -11.34 6.10 -3.43
C GLY A 60 -10.14 5.47 -2.72
N GLY A 61 -9.12 5.03 -3.47
CA GLY A 61 -7.91 4.42 -2.96
C GLY A 61 -7.40 3.28 -3.82
N ARG A 62 -6.10 3.01 -3.73
CA ARG A 62 -5.46 1.89 -4.42
C ARG A 62 -5.97 0.53 -3.94
N ILE A 63 -6.19 0.35 -2.64
CA ILE A 63 -6.69 -0.91 -2.08
C ILE A 63 -8.11 -1.23 -2.63
N PRO A 64 -9.10 -0.31 -2.57
CA PRO A 64 -10.38 -0.49 -3.23
C PRO A 64 -10.27 -0.81 -4.72
N LEU A 65 -9.36 -0.13 -5.45
CA LEU A 65 -9.14 -0.38 -6.88
C LEU A 65 -8.70 -1.83 -7.14
N ILE A 66 -7.71 -2.33 -6.41
CA ILE A 66 -7.19 -3.70 -6.60
C ILE A 66 -8.31 -4.73 -6.35
N ILE A 67 -9.08 -4.56 -5.27
CA ILE A 67 -10.19 -5.46 -4.93
C ILE A 67 -11.27 -5.41 -6.03
N GLY A 68 -11.71 -4.21 -6.43
CA GLY A 68 -12.76 -4.02 -7.44
C GLY A 68 -12.35 -4.51 -8.84
N ARG A 69 -11.09 -4.27 -9.23
CA ARG A 69 -10.51 -4.78 -10.48
C ARG A 69 -10.40 -6.30 -10.46
N GLY A 70 -9.97 -6.90 -9.35
CA GLY A 70 -9.92 -8.34 -9.17
C GLY A 70 -11.30 -9.00 -9.25
N LEU A 71 -12.31 -8.40 -8.61
CA LEU A 71 -13.70 -8.84 -8.71
C LEU A 71 -14.22 -8.78 -10.16
N THR A 72 -13.96 -7.68 -10.86
CA THR A 72 -14.34 -7.51 -12.26
C THR A 72 -13.68 -8.57 -13.15
N THR A 73 -12.40 -8.87 -12.91
CA THR A 73 -11.65 -9.88 -13.68
C THR A 73 -12.29 -11.26 -13.51
N LYS A 74 -12.53 -11.70 -12.27
CA LYS A 74 -13.19 -12.99 -11.99
C LYS A 74 -14.59 -13.09 -12.59
N ALA A 75 -15.38 -12.01 -12.54
CA ALA A 75 -16.71 -11.99 -13.12
C ALA A 75 -16.67 -12.16 -14.65
N ARG A 76 -15.74 -11.48 -15.33
CA ARG A 76 -15.58 -11.58 -16.78
C ARG A 76 -15.10 -12.96 -17.22
N GLU A 77 -14.15 -13.56 -16.50
CA GLU A 77 -13.69 -14.94 -16.73
C GLU A 77 -14.85 -15.94 -16.62
N ALA A 78 -15.65 -15.84 -15.55
CA ALA A 78 -16.82 -16.71 -15.35
C ALA A 78 -17.88 -16.55 -16.45
N LEU A 79 -17.98 -15.36 -17.05
CA LEU A 79 -18.88 -15.06 -18.17
C LEU A 79 -18.26 -15.37 -19.54
N GLY A 80 -17.02 -15.84 -19.61
CA GLY A 80 -16.31 -16.08 -20.87
C GLY A 80 -16.03 -14.81 -21.68
N LEU A 81 -15.97 -13.65 -21.03
CA LEU A 81 -15.70 -12.36 -21.66
C LEU A 81 -14.19 -12.08 -21.78
N PRO A 82 -13.75 -11.31 -22.79
CA PRO A 82 -12.35 -10.92 -22.93
C PRO A 82 -11.89 -9.99 -21.79
N HIS A 83 -10.57 -9.77 -21.68
CA HIS A 83 -10.00 -8.83 -20.70
C HIS A 83 -10.63 -7.43 -20.81
N SER A 84 -10.72 -6.72 -19.68
CA SER A 84 -11.33 -5.38 -19.62
C SER A 84 -10.39 -4.32 -20.20
N ASP A 85 -10.93 -3.38 -20.96
CA ASP A 85 -10.26 -2.17 -21.44
C ASP A 85 -10.60 -0.92 -20.61
N VAL A 86 -11.42 -1.08 -19.56
CA VAL A 86 -11.91 0.03 -18.72
C VAL A 86 -10.84 0.60 -17.78
N PHE A 87 -9.90 -0.22 -17.32
CA PHE A 87 -8.87 0.17 -16.36
C PHE A 87 -7.55 0.49 -17.05
N ARG A 88 -6.85 1.51 -16.57
CA ARG A 88 -5.47 1.78 -16.96
C ARG A 88 -4.59 0.61 -16.58
N GLN A 89 -3.80 0.16 -17.54
CA GLN A 89 -2.80 -0.88 -17.32
C GLN A 89 -1.50 -0.26 -16.83
N ALA A 90 -0.72 -1.04 -16.09
CA ALA A 90 0.62 -0.63 -15.73
C ALA A 90 1.46 -0.47 -17.00
N LYS A 91 2.36 0.53 -17.01
CA LYS A 91 3.26 0.73 -18.13
C LYS A 91 4.11 -0.52 -18.38
N ASP A 92 4.24 -0.90 -19.65
CA ASP A 92 5.18 -1.93 -20.05
C ASP A 92 6.60 -1.48 -19.72
N VAL A 93 7.40 -2.41 -19.23
CA VAL A 93 8.83 -2.15 -19.03
C VAL A 93 9.58 -2.60 -20.27
N ALA A 94 10.48 -1.74 -20.77
CA ALA A 94 11.27 -2.02 -21.96
C ALA A 94 11.96 -3.39 -21.89
N GLU A 95 11.92 -4.12 -23.01
CA GLU A 95 12.61 -5.40 -23.12
C GLU A 95 14.11 -5.23 -22.82
N SER A 96 14.65 -6.15 -22.01
CA SER A 96 16.05 -6.12 -21.63
C SER A 96 16.62 -7.52 -21.53
N SER A 97 17.73 -7.75 -22.23
CA SER A 97 18.51 -8.98 -22.15
C SER A 97 19.49 -9.02 -20.97
N ARG A 98 19.63 -7.92 -20.21
CA ARG A 98 20.53 -7.86 -19.05
C ARG A 98 20.01 -8.76 -17.92
N GLY A 99 20.90 -9.30 -17.10
CA GLY A 99 20.50 -10.09 -15.94
C GLY A 99 19.67 -9.32 -14.90
N TYR A 100 19.14 -10.04 -13.92
CA TYR A 100 18.42 -9.46 -12.78
C TYR A 100 19.33 -9.33 -11.54
N SER A 101 19.13 -8.27 -10.76
CA SER A 101 19.72 -8.14 -9.42
C SER A 101 19.07 -9.12 -8.42
N LEU A 102 19.65 -9.27 -7.23
CA LEU A 102 19.11 -10.16 -6.20
C LEU A 102 17.68 -9.76 -5.80
N ALA A 103 17.43 -8.48 -5.54
CA ALA A 103 16.10 -7.99 -5.16
C ALA A 103 15.06 -8.25 -6.26
N GLN A 104 15.43 -8.03 -7.53
CA GLN A 104 14.56 -8.30 -8.67
C GLN A 104 14.18 -9.78 -8.79
N LYS A 105 15.14 -10.69 -8.52
CA LYS A 105 14.89 -12.13 -8.47
C LYS A 105 14.00 -12.54 -7.30
N MET A 106 14.21 -11.95 -6.12
CA MET A 106 13.39 -12.22 -4.93
C MET A 106 11.92 -11.85 -5.18
N VAL A 107 11.66 -10.64 -5.68
CA VAL A 107 10.30 -10.20 -6.03
C VAL A 107 9.74 -11.04 -7.18
N GLY A 108 10.54 -11.31 -8.22
CA GLY A 108 10.13 -12.17 -9.34
C GLY A 108 9.67 -13.54 -8.87
N ARG A 109 10.46 -14.18 -8.00
CA ARG A 109 10.11 -15.48 -7.42
C ARG A 109 8.78 -15.44 -6.66
N ALA A 110 8.53 -14.39 -5.89
CA ALA A 110 7.27 -14.22 -5.17
C ALA A 110 6.07 -13.95 -6.11
N CYS A 111 6.31 -13.49 -7.33
CA CYS A 111 5.32 -13.31 -8.40
C CYS A 111 5.26 -14.49 -9.40
N GLY A 112 6.04 -15.56 -9.20
CA GLY A 112 6.09 -16.71 -10.13
C GLY A 112 6.87 -16.49 -11.43
N VAL A 113 7.72 -15.45 -11.51
CA VAL A 113 8.54 -15.12 -12.70
C VAL A 113 10.04 -15.09 -12.37
N ALA A 114 10.91 -15.05 -13.39
CA ALA A 114 12.37 -15.05 -13.19
C ALA A 114 12.92 -13.77 -12.52
N GLY A 115 12.23 -12.64 -12.70
CA GLY A 115 12.60 -11.36 -12.11
C GLY A 115 11.64 -10.25 -12.49
N VAL A 116 11.51 -9.23 -11.63
CA VAL A 116 10.71 -8.01 -11.90
C VAL A 116 11.65 -6.86 -12.26
N ARG A 117 11.34 -6.11 -13.31
CA ARG A 117 12.13 -4.94 -13.74
C ARG A 117 11.66 -3.66 -13.02
N PRO A 118 12.54 -2.66 -12.81
CA PRO A 118 12.15 -1.39 -12.22
C PRO A 118 11.05 -0.71 -13.05
N GLY A 119 10.02 -0.19 -12.39
CA GLY A 119 8.88 0.45 -13.03
C GLY A 119 7.72 -0.49 -13.40
N ALA A 120 7.90 -1.81 -13.31
CA ALA A 120 6.81 -2.77 -13.49
C ALA A 120 5.91 -2.81 -12.25
N TYR A 121 4.60 -2.91 -12.47
CA TYR A 121 3.65 -3.30 -11.44
C TYR A 121 3.71 -4.81 -11.21
N CYS A 122 3.63 -5.24 -9.95
CA CYS A 122 3.53 -6.65 -9.59
C CYS A 122 2.90 -6.83 -8.21
N GLU A 123 2.35 -8.02 -7.97
CA GLU A 123 1.70 -8.41 -6.71
C GLU A 123 2.43 -9.61 -6.10
N PRO A 124 3.55 -9.40 -5.38
CA PRO A 124 4.31 -10.50 -4.80
C PRO A 124 3.54 -11.21 -3.68
N LYS A 125 3.64 -12.54 -3.61
CA LYS A 125 3.14 -13.30 -2.45
C LYS A 125 3.84 -12.83 -1.16
N MET A 126 3.05 -12.51 -0.14
CA MET A 126 3.56 -12.18 1.19
C MET A 126 3.79 -13.44 2.01
N THR A 127 5.05 -13.78 2.29
CA THR A 127 5.41 -14.93 3.14
C THR A 127 5.31 -14.60 4.64
N SER A 128 5.87 -13.46 5.07
CA SER A 128 5.89 -13.06 6.47
C SER A 128 5.46 -11.60 6.62
N VAL A 129 4.54 -11.32 7.55
CA VAL A 129 4.05 -9.97 7.86
C VAL A 129 4.25 -9.69 9.35
N GLY A 130 4.88 -8.56 9.68
CA GLY A 130 5.09 -8.12 11.05
C GLY A 130 4.18 -6.96 11.44
N SER A 131 3.67 -6.98 12.66
CA SER A 131 2.88 -5.92 13.30
C SER A 131 3.41 -5.65 14.72
N GLN A 132 3.43 -4.39 15.12
CA GLN A 132 3.88 -3.95 16.44
C GLN A 132 2.78 -3.17 17.18
N ASP A 133 2.93 -2.93 18.48
CA ASP A 133 1.88 -2.51 19.41
C ASP A 133 1.43 -1.04 19.32
N THR A 134 2.20 -0.15 18.69
CA THR A 134 1.77 1.24 18.43
C THR A 134 0.96 1.38 17.15
N THR A 135 1.26 0.57 16.11
CA THR A 135 0.48 0.54 14.86
C THR A 135 -0.57 -0.56 14.83
N GLY A 136 -0.47 -1.53 15.73
CA GLY A 136 -1.34 -2.70 15.82
C GLY A 136 -2.83 -2.36 16.01
N PRO A 137 -3.20 -1.40 16.89
CA PRO A 137 -4.58 -0.97 17.01
C PRO A 137 -5.16 -0.38 15.71
N MET A 138 -4.39 0.44 14.99
CA MET A 138 -4.82 0.97 13.68
C MET A 138 -4.93 -0.16 12.65
N THR A 139 -3.93 -1.06 12.61
CA THR A 139 -3.93 -2.23 11.70
C THR A 139 -5.14 -3.13 11.97
N ARG A 140 -5.50 -3.34 13.25
CA ARG A 140 -6.71 -4.07 13.65
C ARG A 140 -7.97 -3.43 13.07
N ASP A 141 -8.05 -2.10 13.11
CA ASP A 141 -9.24 -1.39 12.64
C ASP A 141 -9.32 -1.42 11.11
N GLU A 142 -8.20 -1.25 10.39
CA GLU A 142 -8.13 -1.48 8.93
C GLU A 142 -8.53 -2.92 8.54
N LEU A 143 -8.12 -3.92 9.32
CA LEU A 143 -8.52 -5.32 9.10
C LEU A 143 -10.01 -5.55 9.32
N LYS A 144 -10.67 -4.78 10.20
CA LYS A 144 -12.13 -4.85 10.35
C LYS A 144 -12.83 -4.22 9.17
N ASP A 145 -12.34 -3.08 8.69
CA ASP A 145 -12.91 -2.37 7.54
C ASP A 145 -12.80 -3.21 6.26
N LEU A 146 -11.71 -3.99 6.14
CA LEU A 146 -11.52 -4.99 5.07
C LEU A 146 -12.28 -6.30 5.30
N ALA A 147 -13.11 -6.40 6.34
CA ALA A 147 -13.86 -7.60 6.72
C ALA A 147 -12.97 -8.86 6.86
N CYS A 148 -11.72 -8.70 7.31
CA CYS A 148 -10.76 -9.79 7.42
C CYS A 148 -11.10 -10.70 8.62
N LEU A 149 -11.54 -11.92 8.32
CA LEU A 149 -11.84 -12.96 9.31
C LEU A 149 -10.70 -13.97 9.51
N GLY A 150 -9.70 -13.97 8.64
CA GLY A 150 -8.53 -14.84 8.72
C GLY A 150 -7.43 -14.37 7.77
N PHE A 151 -6.17 -14.54 8.17
CA PHE A 151 -5.05 -14.14 7.33
C PHE A 151 -4.79 -15.16 6.22
N SER A 152 -4.43 -14.66 5.04
CA SER A 152 -4.01 -15.50 3.90
C SER A 152 -2.50 -15.57 3.70
N SER A 153 -1.73 -14.71 4.40
CA SER A 153 -0.26 -14.78 4.42
C SER A 153 0.19 -16.00 5.23
N ASP A 154 1.33 -16.60 4.85
CA ASP A 154 1.82 -17.83 5.51
C ASP A 154 2.15 -17.58 6.99
N LEU A 155 2.64 -16.37 7.33
CA LEU A 155 2.89 -15.94 8.70
C LEU A 155 2.50 -14.47 8.91
N VAL A 156 1.78 -14.21 10.01
CA VAL A 156 1.52 -12.87 10.55
C VAL A 156 1.93 -12.87 12.02
N MET A 157 2.81 -11.95 12.43
CA MET A 157 3.29 -11.86 13.82
C MET A 157 3.01 -10.49 14.43
N GLN A 158 2.49 -10.46 15.65
CA GLN A 158 2.27 -9.27 16.46
C GLN A 158 3.22 -9.22 17.66
N SER A 159 3.92 -8.10 17.87
CA SER A 159 4.77 -7.85 19.05
C SER A 159 4.18 -6.84 20.03
N PHE A 160 4.76 -6.78 21.24
CA PHE A 160 4.46 -5.77 22.27
C PHE A 160 5.75 -5.16 22.82
N CYS A 161 6.44 -4.38 21.98
CA CYS A 161 7.80 -3.94 22.26
C CYS A 161 7.92 -2.44 22.55
N HIS A 162 6.96 -1.61 22.12
CA HIS A 162 7.05 -0.15 22.25
C HIS A 162 6.36 0.36 23.52
N THR A 163 5.34 -0.33 24.00
CA THR A 163 4.46 0.12 25.10
C THR A 163 4.62 -0.70 26.38
N ALA A 164 5.47 -1.75 26.37
CA ALA A 164 5.59 -2.69 27.48
C ALA A 164 6.34 -2.14 28.70
N ALA A 165 7.29 -1.21 28.53
CA ALA A 165 8.15 -0.76 29.64
C ALA A 165 7.38 0.08 30.69
N TYR A 166 6.50 0.98 30.24
CA TYR A 166 5.74 1.90 31.10
C TYR A 166 4.31 2.06 30.56
N PRO A 167 3.45 1.03 30.68
CA PRO A 167 2.16 1.04 30.01
C PRO A 167 1.20 2.04 30.64
N LYS A 168 0.56 2.86 29.80
CA LYS A 168 -0.62 3.64 30.17
C LYS A 168 -1.84 2.73 30.25
N PRO A 169 -2.96 3.14 30.89
CA PRO A 169 -4.18 2.33 30.93
C PRO A 169 -4.71 1.88 29.56
N VAL A 170 -4.52 2.69 28.51
CA VAL A 170 -4.87 2.33 27.13
C VAL A 170 -3.95 1.25 26.55
N ASP A 171 -2.66 1.26 26.92
CA ASP A 171 -1.69 0.25 26.48
C ASP A 171 -2.03 -1.10 27.13
N VAL A 172 -2.40 -1.10 28.42
CA VAL A 172 -2.86 -2.30 29.13
C VAL A 172 -4.08 -2.91 28.43
N THR A 173 -5.05 -2.10 28.02
CA THR A 173 -6.19 -2.57 27.22
C THR A 173 -5.74 -3.21 25.91
N THR A 174 -4.75 -2.61 25.23
CA THR A 174 -4.18 -3.14 24.00
C THR A 174 -3.49 -4.49 24.24
N HIS A 175 -2.73 -4.63 25.33
CA HIS A 175 -2.05 -5.88 25.71
C HIS A 175 -3.04 -7.02 25.98
N HIS A 176 -4.24 -6.72 26.47
CA HIS A 176 -5.27 -7.72 26.73
C HIS A 176 -6.15 -8.07 25.52
N THR A 177 -6.30 -7.17 24.55
CA THR A 177 -7.29 -7.35 23.46
C THR A 177 -6.67 -7.66 22.11
N LEU A 178 -5.48 -7.13 21.82
CA LEU A 178 -4.83 -7.32 20.53
C LEU A 178 -4.31 -8.76 20.29
N PRO A 179 -3.82 -9.52 21.29
CA PRO A 179 -3.38 -10.89 21.06
C PRO A 179 -4.47 -11.79 20.49
N ASP A 180 -5.65 -11.82 21.12
CA ASP A 180 -6.76 -12.67 20.70
C ASP A 180 -7.26 -12.27 19.31
N PHE A 181 -7.28 -10.97 19.00
CA PHE A 181 -7.65 -10.50 17.67
C PHE A 181 -6.75 -11.09 16.57
N ILE A 182 -5.44 -11.18 16.82
CA ILE A 182 -4.43 -11.71 15.90
C ILE A 182 -4.49 -13.24 15.85
N MET A 183 -4.53 -13.92 17.00
CA MET A 183 -4.53 -15.38 17.08
C MET A 183 -5.79 -16.00 16.48
N ASN A 184 -6.96 -15.39 16.68
CA ASN A 184 -8.22 -15.85 16.07
C ASN A 184 -8.23 -15.76 14.54
N ARG A 185 -7.26 -15.04 13.93
CA ARG A 185 -7.06 -14.95 12.48
C ARG A 185 -5.89 -15.80 11.97
N GLY A 186 -5.32 -16.66 12.82
CA GLY A 186 -4.20 -17.54 12.50
C GLY A 186 -2.82 -16.89 12.67
N GLY A 187 -2.73 -15.71 13.28
CA GLY A 187 -1.46 -15.03 13.54
C GLY A 187 -0.76 -15.49 14.83
N VAL A 188 0.53 -15.22 14.92
CA VAL A 188 1.36 -15.39 16.12
C VAL A 188 1.34 -14.09 16.92
N SER A 189 1.16 -14.19 18.24
CA SER A 189 1.23 -13.04 19.14
C SER A 189 2.30 -13.26 20.21
N LEU A 190 3.29 -12.37 20.26
CA LEU A 190 4.26 -12.29 21.36
C LEU A 190 3.60 -11.67 22.59
N ARG A 191 4.35 -11.59 23.70
CA ARG A 191 3.88 -11.04 24.97
C ARG A 191 4.62 -9.74 25.33
N PRO A 192 4.00 -8.84 26.11
CA PRO A 192 4.71 -7.71 26.69
C PRO A 192 5.94 -8.20 27.49
N GLY A 193 7.11 -7.66 27.17
CA GLY A 193 8.39 -8.05 27.77
C GLY A 193 9.23 -9.04 26.96
N ASP A 194 8.68 -9.68 25.91
CA ASP A 194 9.44 -10.61 25.05
C ASP A 194 10.55 -9.90 24.25
N GLY A 195 10.39 -8.60 23.97
CA GLY A 195 11.41 -7.77 23.33
C GLY A 195 11.04 -7.31 21.91
N VAL A 196 12.04 -6.79 21.19
CA VAL A 196 11.87 -6.04 19.95
C VAL A 196 11.37 -6.93 18.80
N ILE A 197 10.37 -6.45 18.05
CA ILE A 197 9.73 -7.17 16.93
C ILE A 197 10.72 -7.85 15.98
N HIS A 198 11.74 -7.12 15.52
CA HIS A 198 12.66 -7.61 14.50
C HIS A 198 13.64 -8.66 15.04
N SER A 199 13.85 -8.74 16.36
CA SER A 199 14.64 -9.81 16.97
C SER A 199 13.92 -11.15 16.95
N TRP A 200 12.59 -11.14 16.84
CA TRP A 200 11.73 -12.33 16.79
C TRP A 200 11.24 -12.67 15.38
N LEU A 201 11.01 -11.65 14.54
CA LEU A 201 10.49 -11.83 13.19
C LEU A 201 11.54 -12.39 12.22
N ASN A 202 12.81 -12.02 12.41
CA ASN A 202 13.94 -12.44 11.57
C ASN A 202 14.39 -13.86 11.90
#